data_AF-A0A6A2X3R7-F1
#
_entry.id   AF-A0A6A2X3R7-F1
#
_cell.length_a   1.000
_cell.length_b   1.000
_cell.length_c   1.000
_cell.angle_alpha   90.00
_cell.angle_beta   90.00
_cell.angle_gamma   90.00
#
_symmetry.space_group_name_H-M   'P 1'
#
loop_
_entity.id
_entity.type
_entity.pdbx_description
1 polymer ?
#
loop_
_entity_poly.entity_id
_entity_poly.type
_entity_poly.pdbx_seq_one_letter_code
_entity_poly.pdbx_strand_id
1 'polypeptide(L)'
;MISELNDDYVKFELCDTDASIANALCRVMIAEVPTIAIDLIEIKGNSSVLNDELIAHRLDLIPLTSECAMSMQFSRDCDTCDGDGQCEFYSV
;
A
#
# COMPACT_ATOMS: atom_id res chain seq x y z
N MET A 1 -5.46 26.14 -7.19
CA MET A 1 -6.43 25.92 -8.29
C MET A 1 -6.15 24.56 -8.93
N ILE A 2 -7.15 23.75 -9.27
CA ILE A 2 -6.93 22.48 -9.99
C ILE A 2 -6.89 22.79 -11.49
N SER A 3 -5.80 22.42 -12.15
CA SER A 3 -5.57 22.67 -13.58
C SER A 3 -6.00 21.50 -14.45
N GLU A 4 -5.69 20.26 -14.03
CA GLU A 4 -6.02 19.03 -14.76
C GLU A 4 -6.32 17.90 -13.77
N LEU A 5 -7.31 17.06 -14.08
CA LEU A 5 -7.70 15.91 -13.27
C LEU A 5 -8.00 14.73 -14.20
N ASN A 6 -7.19 13.66 -14.07
CA ASN A 6 -7.36 12.37 -14.74
C ASN A 6 -7.29 11.25 -13.69
N ASP A 7 -7.58 10.02 -14.10
CA ASP A 7 -7.57 8.85 -13.20
C ASP A 7 -6.17 8.55 -12.64
N ASP A 8 -5.11 8.78 -13.44
CA ASP A 8 -3.72 8.46 -13.05
C ASP A 8 -2.96 9.64 -12.43
N TYR A 9 -3.38 10.88 -12.69
CA TYR A 9 -2.66 12.06 -12.21
C TYR A 9 -3.56 13.28 -12.02
N VAL A 10 -3.20 14.10 -11.04
CA VAL A 10 -3.85 15.38 -10.75
C VAL A 10 -2.80 16.48 -10.76
N LYS A 11 -3.10 17.59 -11.45
CA LYS A 11 -2.24 18.77 -11.51
C LYS A 11 -2.96 19.95 -10.87
N PHE A 12 -2.36 20.51 -9.82
CA PHE A 12 -2.91 21.63 -9.10
C PHE A 12 -1.79 22.60 -8.68
N GLU A 13 -2.19 23.86 -8.48
CA GLU A 13 -1.33 24.91 -7.96
C GLU A 13 -1.70 25.22 -6.51
N LEU A 14 -0.69 25.25 -5.64
CA LEU A 14 -0.80 25.60 -4.23
C LEU A 14 -0.34 27.06 -4.05
N CYS A 15 -1.25 27.93 -3.60
CA CYS A 15 -0.98 29.34 -3.35
C CYS A 15 -0.94 29.62 -1.83
N ASP A 16 -0.31 30.73 -1.43
CA ASP A 16 -0.30 31.24 -0.05
C ASP A 16 0.19 30.24 1.01
N THR A 17 1.20 29.44 0.65
CA THR A 17 1.77 28.41 1.54
C THR A 17 3.29 28.41 1.46
N ASP A 18 3.94 28.16 2.59
CA ASP A 18 5.38 27.99 2.67
C ASP A 18 5.86 26.74 1.92
N ALA A 19 7.04 26.82 1.31
CA ALA A 19 7.67 25.69 0.62
C ALA A 19 7.87 24.46 1.54
N SER A 20 7.99 24.69 2.86
CA SER A 20 8.07 23.64 3.87
C SER A 20 6.80 22.79 3.93
N ILE A 21 5.62 23.42 3.89
CA ILE A 21 4.32 22.74 3.92
C ILE A 21 4.10 22.00 2.59
N ALA A 22 4.45 22.60 1.46
CA ALA A 22 4.37 21.94 0.15
C ALA A 22 5.23 20.66 0.10
N ASN A 23 6.45 20.72 0.63
CA ASN A 23 7.34 19.55 0.70
C ASN A 23 6.84 18.52 1.72
N ALA A 24 6.30 18.95 2.86
CA ALA A 24 5.70 18.05 3.84
C ALA A 24 4.52 17.28 3.23
N LEU A 25 3.65 17.95 2.48
CA LEU A 25 2.53 17.32 1.78
C LEU A 25 3.01 16.24 0.81
N CYS A 26 4.04 16.53 0.00
CA CYS A 26 4.63 15.55 -0.91
C CYS A 26 5.17 14.31 -0.17
N ARG A 27 5.86 14.52 0.96
CA ARG A 27 6.38 13.42 1.77
C ARG A 27 5.27 12.57 2.39
N VAL A 28 4.22 13.20 2.91
CA VAL A 28 3.07 12.51 3.50
C VAL A 28 2.33 11.68 2.44
N MET A 29 2.11 12.25 1.25
CA MET A 29 1.47 11.53 0.14
C MET A 29 2.22 10.25 -0.27
N ILE A 30 3.55 10.26 -0.20
CA ILE A 30 4.38 9.10 -0.57
C ILE A 30 4.49 8.09 0.57
N ALA A 31 4.57 8.54 1.82
CA ALA A 31 4.96 7.70 2.94
C ALA A 31 3.81 7.23 3.83
N GLU A 32 2.73 8.00 3.94
CA GLU A 32 1.68 7.78 4.94
C GLU A 32 0.34 7.34 4.35
N VAL A 33 0.19 7.36 3.03
CA VAL A 33 -1.03 6.87 2.36
C VAL A 33 -1.02 5.34 2.40
N PRO A 34 -1.98 4.69 3.10
CA PRO A 34 -2.00 3.25 3.22
C PRO A 34 -2.38 2.60 1.87
N THR A 35 -1.59 1.62 1.45
CA THR A 35 -1.82 0.82 0.24
C THR A 35 -1.79 -0.67 0.60
N ILE A 36 -2.47 -1.48 -0.21
CA ILE A 36 -2.50 -2.94 -0.05
C ILE A 36 -1.42 -3.54 -0.98
N ALA A 37 -0.56 -4.38 -0.42
CA ALA A 37 0.49 -5.11 -1.12
C ALA A 37 0.54 -6.57 -0.64
N ILE A 38 1.34 -7.41 -1.30
CA ILE A 38 1.46 -8.85 -0.98
C ILE A 38 2.66 -9.05 -0.04
N ASP A 39 2.42 -9.30 1.25
CA ASP A 39 3.52 -9.49 2.22
C ASP A 39 4.08 -10.93 2.24
N LEU A 40 3.20 -11.94 2.25
CA LEU A 40 3.59 -13.34 2.37
C LEU A 40 3.23 -14.16 1.14
N ILE A 41 4.22 -14.87 0.60
CA ILE A 41 4.06 -15.75 -0.58
C ILE A 41 4.54 -17.16 -0.24
N GLU A 42 3.60 -18.11 -0.22
CA GLU A 42 3.91 -19.53 -0.05
C GLU A 42 3.97 -20.23 -1.41
N ILE A 43 5.15 -20.70 -1.80
CA ILE A 43 5.37 -21.38 -3.09
C ILE A 43 5.31 -22.90 -2.87
N LYS A 44 4.28 -23.55 -3.43
CA LYS A 44 4.12 -25.02 -3.35
C LYS A 44 5.07 -25.79 -4.27
N GLY A 45 5.55 -25.15 -5.32
CA GLY A 45 6.50 -25.74 -6.25
C GLY A 45 6.81 -24.80 -7.40
N ASN A 46 8.10 -24.54 -7.62
CA ASN A 46 8.61 -23.74 -8.73
C ASN A 46 9.54 -24.60 -9.59
N SER A 47 9.22 -24.73 -10.89
CA SER A 47 10.06 -25.39 -11.90
C SER A 47 10.69 -24.41 -12.89
N SER A 48 10.55 -23.10 -12.62
CA SER A 48 11.17 -22.03 -13.40
C SER A 48 12.69 -21.97 -13.21
N VAL A 49 13.35 -21.22 -14.09
CA VAL A 49 14.77 -20.89 -13.97
C VAL A 49 15.00 -19.76 -12.95
N LEU A 50 13.96 -18.97 -12.65
CA LEU A 50 14.04 -17.89 -11.68
C LEU A 50 13.86 -18.43 -10.26
N ASN A 51 14.70 -17.93 -9.36
CA ASN A 51 14.61 -18.25 -7.95
C ASN A 51 13.31 -17.72 -7.33
N ASP A 52 12.86 -18.39 -6.28
CA ASP A 52 11.62 -18.12 -5.55
C ASP A 52 11.56 -16.69 -5.00
N GLU A 53 12.67 -16.18 -4.46
CA GLU A 53 12.77 -14.83 -3.92
C GLU A 53 12.59 -13.75 -5.00
N LEU A 54 13.02 -14.02 -6.23
CA LEU A 54 12.89 -13.07 -7.33
C LEU A 54 11.45 -13.01 -7.84
N ILE A 55 10.76 -14.15 -7.85
CA ILE A 55 9.33 -14.21 -8.19
C ILE A 55 8.53 -13.50 -7.10
N ALA A 56 8.81 -13.79 -5.82
CA ALA A 56 8.14 -13.17 -4.69
C ALA A 56 8.29 -11.64 -4.70
N HIS A 57 9.50 -11.12 -4.88
CA HIS A 57 9.75 -9.68 -4.95
C HIS A 57 9.04 -9.00 -6.13
N ARG A 58 8.87 -9.70 -7.26
CA ARG A 58 8.12 -9.15 -8.40
C ARG A 58 6.63 -9.09 -8.11
N LEU A 59 6.09 -10.09 -7.42
CA LEU A 59 4.69 -10.15 -7.04
C LEU A 59 4.35 -9.08 -6.00
N ASP A 60 5.25 -8.82 -5.05
CA ASP A 60 5.12 -7.76 -4.03
C ASP A 60 4.95 -6.36 -4.67
N LEU A 61 5.63 -6.10 -5.79
CA LEU A 61 5.57 -4.81 -6.50
C LEU A 61 4.37 -4.64 -7.44
N ILE A 62 3.45 -5.60 -7.52
CA ILE A 62 2.25 -5.47 -8.36
C ILE A 62 1.24 -4.58 -7.64
N PRO A 63 0.83 -3.44 -8.23
CA PRO A 63 -0.15 -2.56 -7.60
C PRO A 63 -1.52 -3.25 -7.53
N LEU A 64 -2.08 -3.35 -6.33
CA LEU A 64 -3.41 -3.89 -6.08
C LEU A 64 -4.43 -2.76 -5.88
N THR A 65 -5.70 -3.04 -6.17
CA THR A 65 -6.80 -2.10 -5.92
C THR A 65 -6.99 -1.90 -4.41
N SER A 66 -6.80 -0.67 -3.93
CA SER A 66 -6.71 -0.35 -2.50
C SER A 66 -7.93 0.42 -1.96
N GLU A 67 -9.11 0.27 -2.55
CA GLU A 67 -10.34 1.02 -2.16
C GLU A 67 -10.71 0.84 -0.67
N CYS A 68 -10.48 -0.35 -0.13
CA CYS A 68 -10.76 -0.67 1.27
C CYS A 68 -9.55 -0.51 2.20
N ALA A 69 -8.40 -0.01 1.72
CA ALA A 69 -7.15 0.03 2.49
C ALA A 69 -7.29 0.79 3.83
N MET A 70 -8.05 1.89 3.84
CA MET A 70 -8.29 2.66 5.07
C MET A 70 -9.22 1.97 6.08
N SER A 71 -9.98 0.96 5.65
CA SER A 71 -10.88 0.19 6.53
C SER A 71 -10.24 -1.09 7.08
N MET A 72 -9.07 -1.46 6.58
CA MET A 72 -8.31 -2.62 7.03
C MET A 72 -7.43 -2.24 8.23
N GLN A 73 -7.29 -3.16 9.17
CA GLN A 73 -6.35 -3.02 10.29
C GLN A 73 -5.03 -3.72 9.96
N PHE A 74 -3.92 -3.14 10.41
CA PHE A 74 -2.62 -3.78 10.26
C PHE A 74 -2.54 -5.04 11.12
N SER A 75 -1.87 -6.08 10.63
CA SER A 75 -1.65 -7.34 11.35
C SER A 75 -1.02 -7.13 12.75
N ARG A 76 -0.17 -6.11 12.91
CA ARG A 76 0.50 -5.74 14.17
C ARG A 76 -0.42 -5.13 15.24
N ASP A 77 -1.58 -4.59 14.85
CA ASP A 77 -2.50 -3.90 15.76
C ASP A 77 -3.64 -4.85 16.23
N CYS A 78 -3.50 -6.16 15.99
CA CYS A 78 -4.43 -7.16 16.47
C CYS A 78 -4.23 -7.42 17.97
N ASP A 79 -5.03 -6.74 18.79
CA ASP A 79 -5.03 -6.90 20.26
C ASP A 79 -5.69 -8.20 20.74
N THR A 80 -6.21 -9.06 19.85
CA THR A 80 -6.97 -10.27 20.22
C THR A 80 -6.67 -11.46 19.31
N CYS A 81 -5.43 -11.95 19.36
CA CYS A 81 -5.03 -13.26 18.81
C CYS A 81 -5.23 -14.40 19.83
N ASP A 82 -6.21 -14.28 20.73
CA ASP A 82 -6.56 -15.32 21.70
C ASP A 82 -7.61 -16.25 21.10
N GLY A 83 -7.18 -17.24 20.32
CA GLY A 83 -7.92 -18.49 20.11
C GLY A 83 -9.11 -18.51 19.15
N ASP A 84 -9.62 -17.35 18.72
CA ASP A 84 -10.81 -17.29 17.88
C ASP A 84 -10.40 -17.00 16.43
N GLY A 85 -10.42 -18.02 15.57
CA GLY A 85 -9.97 -17.99 14.17
C GLY A 85 -10.79 -17.10 13.22
N GLN A 86 -11.05 -15.85 13.60
CA GLN A 86 -11.77 -14.84 12.82
C GLN A 86 -10.90 -13.59 12.67
N CYS A 87 -9.82 -13.74 11.91
CA CYS A 87 -9.10 -12.61 11.34
C CYS A 87 -9.60 -12.38 9.90
N GLU A 88 -10.90 -12.06 9.72
CA GLU A 88 -11.51 -11.90 8.39
C GLU A 88 -11.20 -10.53 7.72
N PHE A 89 -10.60 -9.58 8.44
CA PHE A 89 -10.32 -8.21 7.97
C PHE A 89 -8.92 -7.69 8.29
N TYR A 90 -7.94 -8.58 8.37
CA TYR A 90 -6.54 -8.21 8.57
C TYR A 90 -5.76 -8.53 7.30
N SER A 91 -4.99 -7.56 6.82
CA SER A 91 -3.95 -7.80 5.82
C SER A 91 -2.84 -8.58 6.51
N VAL A 92 -2.46 -9.74 5.95
CA VAL A 92 -1.20 -10.41 6.29
C VAL A 92 -0.07 -9.45 5.96
#